data_AF-A0A971VTT9-F1
#
_entry.id   AF-A0A971VTT9-F1
#
_cell.length_a   1.000
_cell.length_b   1.000
_cell.length_c   1.000
_cell.angle_alpha   90.00
_cell.angle_beta   90.00
_cell.angle_gamma   90.00
#
_symmetry.space_group_name_H-M   'P 1'
#
loop_
_entity.id
_entity.type
_entity.pdbx_description
1 polymer ?
#
loop_
_entity_poly.entity_id
_entity_poly.type
_entity_poly.pdbx_seq_one_letter_code
_entity_poly.pdbx_strand_id
1 'polypeptide(L)'
;MSKPKLTLRLTTKYYCGLFKSVKIDPDDRNHQLSESNDIRGWTHFTYPGRAVNYSGFVWNFSHFTAVDYDDLHQEAASWARTKASHRAWTGKRVILIT
;
A
#
# COMPACT_ATOMS: atom_id res chain seq x y z
N MET A 1 -25.61 6.78 -5.64
CA MET A 1 -24.95 7.19 -4.38
C MET A 1 -23.84 8.17 -4.71
N SER A 2 -24.01 9.43 -4.30
CA SER A 2 -23.11 10.54 -4.62
C SER A 2 -21.83 10.42 -3.78
N LYS A 3 -20.67 10.32 -4.42
CA LYS A 3 -19.37 10.35 -3.73
C LYS A 3 -19.20 11.73 -3.07
N PRO A 4 -18.77 11.82 -1.80
CA PRO A 4 -18.63 13.10 -1.14
C PRO A 4 -17.52 13.90 -1.82
N LYS A 5 -17.87 15.13 -2.21
CA LYS A 5 -16.95 16.14 -2.75
C LYS A 5 -16.05 16.61 -1.59
N LEU A 6 -14.91 15.95 -1.41
CA LEU A 6 -13.91 16.29 -0.40
C LEU A 6 -13.37 17.71 -0.64
N THR A 7 -13.83 18.67 0.15
CA THR A 7 -13.18 19.97 0.34
C THR A 7 -11.86 19.73 1.09
N LEU A 8 -10.81 19.39 0.35
CA LEU A 8 -9.49 19.05 0.90
C LEU A 8 -8.78 20.29 1.47
N ARG A 9 -8.75 20.38 2.81
CA ARG A 9 -7.66 21.09 3.51
C ARG A 9 -6.33 20.45 3.05
N LEU A 10 -5.41 21.27 2.55
CA LEU A 10 -4.18 20.90 1.81
C LEU A 10 -3.07 20.23 2.68
N THR A 11 -3.41 19.34 3.61
CA THR A 11 -2.42 18.79 4.55
C THR A 11 -1.83 17.46 4.10
N THR A 12 -2.56 16.64 3.33
CA THR A 12 -2.03 15.37 2.78
C THR A 12 -2.66 15.04 1.44
N LYS A 13 -1.84 14.77 0.42
CA LYS A 13 -2.29 14.20 -0.85
C LYS A 13 -1.92 12.73 -0.87
N TYR A 14 -2.92 11.88 -1.11
CA TYR A 14 -2.80 10.45 -1.27
C TYR A 14 -2.97 10.13 -2.75
N TYR A 15 -2.16 9.22 -3.29
CA TYR A 15 -2.34 8.72 -4.65
C TYR A 15 -2.49 7.20 -4.61
N CYS A 16 -3.47 6.70 -5.36
CA CYS A 16 -3.69 5.28 -5.56
C CYS A 16 -2.68 4.79 -6.62
N GLY A 17 -1.87 3.79 -6.27
CA GLY A 17 -0.84 3.23 -7.15
C GLY A 17 -1.14 1.77 -7.52
N LEU A 18 -0.82 1.39 -8.75
CA LEU A 18 -0.87 -0.02 -9.20
C LEU A 18 0.45 -0.72 -8.90
N PHE A 19 0.36 -1.93 -8.35
CA PHE A 19 1.54 -2.75 -8.06
C PHE A 19 1.20 -4.25 -7.98
N LYS A 20 2.20 -5.09 -8.22
CA LYS A 20 2.07 -6.55 -8.14
C LYS A 20 2.06 -7.05 -6.71
N SER A 21 1.05 -7.83 -6.37
CA SER A 21 0.88 -8.48 -5.06
C SER A 21 0.27 -9.88 -5.19
N VAL A 22 0.41 -10.67 -4.14
CA VAL A 22 -0.20 -11.98 -3.97
C VAL A 22 -1.16 -11.93 -2.79
N LYS A 23 -2.30 -12.60 -2.90
CA LYS A 23 -3.20 -12.81 -1.77
C LYS A 23 -2.54 -13.76 -0.79
N ILE A 24 -2.54 -13.42 0.49
CA ILE A 24 -1.98 -14.25 1.56
C ILE A 24 -3.05 -14.65 2.55
N ASP A 25 -2.81 -15.76 3.23
CA ASP A 25 -3.67 -16.25 4.31
C ASP A 25 -3.56 -15.31 5.53
N PRO A 26 -4.70 -14.82 6.08
CA PRO A 26 -4.68 -13.97 7.27
C PRO A 26 -4.15 -14.68 8.52
N ASP A 27 -4.34 -16.01 8.62
CA ASP A 27 -3.94 -16.84 9.76
C ASP A 27 -2.49 -17.34 9.60
N ASP A 28 -2.04 -17.58 8.37
CA ASP A 28 -0.62 -17.85 8.04
C ASP A 28 -0.11 -16.94 6.93
N ARG A 29 0.49 -15.80 7.32
CA ARG A 29 1.01 -14.79 6.38
C ARG A 29 2.18 -15.24 5.52
N ASN A 30 2.71 -16.45 5.73
CA ASN A 30 3.71 -17.05 4.84
C ASN A 30 3.06 -17.87 3.71
N HIS A 31 1.79 -18.22 3.86
CA HIS A 31 1.01 -18.99 2.91
C HIS A 31 0.39 -18.06 1.85
N GLN A 32 0.73 -18.28 0.59
CA GLN A 32 0.18 -17.55 -0.56
C GLN A 32 -1.04 -18.29 -1.08
N LEU A 33 -2.16 -17.58 -1.21
CA LEU A 33 -3.45 -18.09 -1.68
C LEU A 33 -3.69 -17.83 -3.17
N SER A 34 -2.93 -16.91 -3.79
CA SER A 34 -3.07 -16.58 -5.21
C SER A 34 -1.73 -16.41 -5.91
N GLU A 35 -1.78 -16.44 -7.24
CA GLU A 35 -0.69 -15.96 -8.07
C GLU A 35 -0.55 -14.42 -7.99
N SER A 36 0.55 -13.91 -8.55
CA SER A 36 0.86 -12.48 -8.56
C SER A 36 -0.08 -11.71 -9.48
N ASN A 37 -0.92 -10.86 -8.90
CA ASN A 37 -1.86 -10.00 -9.63
C ASN A 37 -1.55 -8.53 -9.41
N ASP A 38 -1.96 -7.69 -10.37
CA ASP A 38 -1.89 -6.25 -10.22
C ASP A 38 -3.07 -5.77 -9.37
N ILE A 39 -2.75 -5.12 -8.26
CA ILE A 39 -3.73 -4.53 -7.35
C ILE A 39 -3.54 -3.02 -7.27
N ARG A 40 -4.59 -2.31 -6.85
CA ARG A 40 -4.52 -0.87 -6.63
C ARG A 40 -4.59 -0.56 -5.15
N GLY A 41 -3.52 0.02 -4.61
CA GLY A 41 -3.41 0.32 -3.18
C GLY A 41 -3.05 1.78 -2.88
N TRP A 42 -3.46 2.23 -1.70
CA TRP A 42 -3.23 3.58 -1.17
C TRP A 42 -1.86 3.69 -0.49
N THR A 43 -0.80 3.66 -1.29
CA THR A 43 0.57 3.53 -0.76
C THR A 43 1.47 4.73 -1.04
N HIS A 44 0.96 5.76 -1.73
CA HIS A 44 1.74 6.93 -2.11
C HIS A 44 1.38 8.15 -1.26
N PHE A 45 2.29 8.53 -0.35
CA PHE A 45 2.08 9.62 0.61
C PHE A 45 3.12 10.73 0.41
N THR A 46 2.67 11.90 -0.05
CA THR A 46 3.55 13.02 -0.45
C THR A 46 3.52 14.23 0.48
N TYR A 47 2.67 14.26 1.51
CA TYR A 47 2.42 15.36 2.47
C TYR A 47 2.88 16.77 2.03
N PRO A 48 2.27 17.36 0.98
CA PRO A 48 2.75 18.63 0.40
C PRO A 48 2.72 19.80 1.38
N GLY A 49 1.82 19.78 2.38
CA GLY A 49 1.73 20.80 3.41
C GLY A 49 2.98 20.94 4.29
N ARG A 50 3.88 19.94 4.30
CA ARG A 50 5.15 20.05 5.05
C ARG A 50 6.22 20.85 4.32
N ALA A 51 6.06 21.16 3.03
CA ALA A 51 7.06 21.86 2.21
C ALA A 51 8.48 21.29 2.38
N VAL A 52 8.60 19.96 2.51
CA VAL A 52 9.88 19.23 2.72
C VAL A 52 10.57 19.52 4.06
N ASN A 53 9.95 20.29 4.96
CA ASN A 53 10.48 20.52 6.30
C ASN A 53 10.57 19.22 7.10
N TYR A 54 11.65 19.09 7.88
CA TYR A 54 12.06 17.91 8.68
C TYR A 54 12.46 16.66 7.87
N SER A 55 11.71 16.30 6.82
CA SER A 55 12.01 15.13 5.98
C SER A 55 11.40 15.24 4.58
N GLY A 56 12.24 15.09 3.56
CA GLY A 56 11.83 14.96 2.16
C GLY A 56 11.36 13.56 1.76
N PHE A 57 11.24 12.64 2.71
CA PHE A 57 10.87 11.25 2.43
C PHE A 57 9.44 11.13 1.90
N VAL A 58 9.27 10.49 0.74
CA VAL A 58 7.98 10.20 0.12
C VAL A 58 7.72 8.71 0.22
N TRP A 59 6.56 8.33 0.76
CA TRP A 59 6.18 6.94 0.83
C TRP A 59 5.65 6.46 -0.52
N ASN A 60 6.01 5.25 -0.91
CA ASN A 60 5.45 4.54 -2.05
C ASN A 60 5.33 3.05 -1.68
N PHE A 61 4.70 2.25 -2.53
CA PHE A 61 4.50 0.82 -2.29
C PHE A 61 5.77 0.07 -1.89
N SER A 62 6.95 0.46 -2.39
CA SER A 62 8.22 -0.21 -2.09
C SER A 62 8.62 -0.17 -0.60
N HIS A 63 8.01 0.71 0.20
CA HIS A 63 8.21 0.80 1.64
C HIS A 63 7.25 -0.07 2.47
N PHE A 64 6.22 -0.66 1.84
CA PHE A 64 5.18 -1.44 2.51
C PHE A 64 5.27 -2.91 2.17
N THR A 65 5.13 -3.77 3.17
CA THR A 65 5.16 -5.21 2.95
C THR A 65 3.87 -5.72 2.29
N ALA A 66 2.74 -5.22 2.77
CA ALA A 66 1.41 -5.67 2.40
C ALA A 66 0.39 -4.55 2.57
N VAL A 67 -0.75 -4.70 1.91
CA VAL A 67 -1.97 -3.91 2.08
C VAL A 67 -3.15 -4.85 2.32
N ASP A 68 -4.19 -4.36 2.98
CA ASP A 68 -5.40 -5.11 3.37
C ASP A 68 -6.60 -4.87 2.42
N TYR A 69 -6.45 -3.98 1.44
CA TYR A 69 -7.50 -3.61 0.52
C TYR A 69 -6.97 -3.43 -0.90
N ASP A 70 -7.66 -4.04 -1.87
CA ASP A 70 -7.48 -3.79 -3.29
C ASP A 70 -8.60 -2.91 -3.83
N ASP A 71 -8.27 -1.66 -4.16
CA ASP A 71 -9.20 -0.69 -4.75
C ASP A 71 -9.50 -0.97 -6.23
N LEU A 72 -8.73 -1.83 -6.91
CA LEU A 72 -9.02 -2.20 -8.31
C LEU A 72 -10.24 -3.10 -8.38
N HIS A 73 -10.26 -4.13 -7.53
CA HIS A 73 -11.32 -5.15 -7.49
C HIS A 73 -12.32 -4.92 -6.35
N GLN A 74 -12.11 -3.87 -5.51
CA GLN A 74 -12.92 -3.55 -4.34
C GLN A 74 -13.02 -4.73 -3.35
N GLU A 75 -11.86 -5.34 -3.08
CA GLU A 75 -11.75 -6.54 -2.25
C GLU A 75 -10.90 -6.30 -1.00
N ALA A 76 -11.48 -6.60 0.16
CA ALA A 76 -10.76 -6.63 1.43
C ALA A 76 -10.10 -8.01 1.62
N ALA A 77 -8.78 -8.05 1.48
CA ALA A 77 -7.97 -9.24 1.69
C ALA A 77 -6.53 -8.84 2.00
N SER A 78 -5.77 -9.72 2.63
CA SER A 78 -4.34 -9.47 2.84
C SER A 78 -3.58 -9.68 1.53
N TRP A 79 -3.02 -8.61 0.98
CA TRP A 79 -2.24 -8.59 -0.24
C TRP A 79 -0.79 -8.25 0.06
N ALA A 80 0.10 -9.23 -0.06
CA ALA A 80 1.53 -9.04 0.16
C ALA A 80 2.28 -8.79 -1.15
N ARG A 81 3.34 -7.99 -1.10
CA ARG A 81 4.24 -7.84 -2.26
C ARG A 81 4.81 -9.20 -2.64
N THR A 82 4.92 -9.44 -3.94
CA THR A 82 5.69 -10.58 -4.46
C THR A 82 7.12 -10.56 -3.90
N LYS A 83 7.56 -11.71 -3.38
CA LYS A 83 8.96 -11.89 -2.97
C LYS A 83 9.81 -11.87 -4.24
N ALA A 84 10.48 -10.75 -4.53
CA ALA A 84 11.61 -10.79 -5.46
C ALA A 84 12.63 -11.77 -4.87
N SER A 85 12.98 -12.81 -5.63
CA SER A 85 13.84 -13.89 -5.16
C SER A 85 15.14 -13.33 -4.55
N HIS A 86 15.59 -13.95 -3.46
CA HIS A 86 16.88 -13.72 -2.76
C HIS A 86 17.05 -12.47 -1.88
N ARG A 87 16.04 -11.63 -1.64
CA ARG A 87 16.15 -10.59 -0.58
C ARG A 87 15.37 -10.97 0.66
N ALA A 88 16.09 -11.52 1.65
CA ALA A 88 15.62 -11.71 3.00
C ALA A 88 15.02 -10.40 3.57
N TRP A 89 14.12 -10.56 4.54
CA TRP A 89 13.39 -9.49 5.19
C TRP A 89 14.30 -8.68 6.13
N THR A 90 15.20 -7.89 5.55
CA THR A 90 16.08 -6.99 6.30
C THR A 90 15.61 -5.55 6.09
N GLY A 91 15.09 -4.96 7.16
CA GLY A 91 14.58 -3.58 7.23
C GLY A 91 13.28 -3.49 8.01
N LYS A 92 13.15 -2.48 8.88
CA LYS A 92 11.88 -2.13 9.54
C LYS A 92 10.88 -1.74 8.44
N ARG A 93 10.02 -2.67 8.04
CA ARG A 93 9.00 -2.47 6.99
C ARG A 93 7.64 -2.40 7.68
N VAL A 94 6.83 -1.41 7.29
CA VAL A 94 5.51 -1.18 7.88
C VAL A 94 4.47 -1.98 7.09
N ILE A 95 3.52 -2.57 7.79
CA ILE A 95 2.30 -3.11 7.20
C ILE A 95 1.28 -1.98 7.25
N LEU A 96 0.72 -1.61 6.10
CA LEU A 96 -0.42 -0.70 6.10
C LEU A 96 -1.63 -1.52 6.54
N ILE A 97 -2.13 -1.25 7.75
CA ILE A 97 -3.44 -1.70 8.22
C ILE A 97 -4.30 -0.44 8.23
N THR A 98 -5.42 -0.47 7.50
CA THR A 98 -6.39 0.64 7.46
C THR A 98 -7.40 0.55 8.59
#